data_AF-A0A7K2WVT3-F1
#
_entry.id   AF-A0A7K2WVT3-F1
#
_cell.length_a   1.000
_cell.length_b   1.000
_cell.length_c   1.000
_cell.angle_alpha   90.00
_cell.angle_beta   90.00
_cell.angle_gamma   90.00
#
_symmetry.space_group_name_H-M   'P 1'
#
loop_
_entity.id
_entity.type
_entity.pdbx_description
1 polymer ?
#
loop_
_entity_poly.entity_id
_entity_poly.type
_entity_poly.pdbx_seq_one_letter_code
_entity_poly.pdbx_strand_id
1 'polypeptide(L)' 'CLNNRIRKVTADGKISTVAGTGVKGFRGDGGPANAAQFNLPYAVSVDSAGVLFVADCLNNRIRKVTADGKIST' A
#
# COMPACT_ATOMS: atom_id res chain seq x y z
N CYS A 1 10.49 -13.44 7.07
CA CYS A 1 10.09 -13.21 5.66
C CYS A 1 9.00 -12.14 5.60
N LEU A 2 9.15 -11.09 4.81
CA LEU A 2 8.15 -10.02 4.68
C LEU A 2 7.35 -10.18 3.38
N ASN A 3 6.06 -9.84 3.41
CA ASN A 3 5.14 -10.01 2.28
C ASN A 3 4.97 -8.74 1.43
N ASN A 4 5.59 -7.60 1.82
CA ASN A 4 5.61 -6.29 1.13
C ASN A 4 4.29 -5.92 0.42
N ARG A 5 3.17 -6.08 1.14
CA ARG A 5 1.80 -5.88 0.66
C ARG A 5 0.94 -5.24 1.73
N ILE A 6 -0.02 -4.44 1.32
CA ILE A 6 -1.08 -3.91 2.16
C ILE A 6 -2.36 -4.69 1.84
N ARG A 7 -2.99 -5.23 2.88
CA ARG A 7 -4.15 -6.12 2.77
C ARG A 7 -5.36 -5.48 3.44
N LYS A 8 -6.53 -5.67 2.84
CA LYS A 8 -7.83 -5.29 3.43
C LYS A 8 -8.56 -6.55 3.84
N VAL A 9 -9.18 -6.51 5.01
CA VAL A 9 -10.08 -7.53 5.52
C VAL A 9 -11.46 -6.91 5.64
N THR A 10 -12.47 -7.53 5.06
CA THR A 10 -13.88 -7.12 5.19
C THR A 10 -14.51 -7.75 6.44
N ALA A 11 -15.67 -7.24 6.86
CA ALA A 11 -16.34 -7.69 8.09
C ALA A 11 -16.75 -9.17 8.07
N ASP A 12 -16.96 -9.75 6.88
CA ASP A 12 -17.20 -11.17 6.64
C ASP A 12 -15.90 -12.01 6.59
N GLY A 13 -14.74 -11.41 6.85
CA GLY A 13 -13.45 -12.08 6.93
C GLY A 13 -12.72 -12.27 5.58
N LYS A 14 -13.24 -11.75 4.47
CA LYS A 14 -12.57 -11.87 3.17
C LYS A 14 -11.33 -10.96 3.10
N ILE A 15 -10.19 -11.55 2.71
CA ILE A 15 -8.92 -10.83 2.55
C ILE A 15 -8.60 -10.56 1.08
N SER A 16 -8.18 -9.34 0.78
CA SER A 16 -7.69 -8.94 -0.56
C SER A 16 -6.43 -8.08 -0.47
N THR A 17 -5.74 -7.90 -1.59
CA THR A 17 -4.58 -6.99 -1.70
C THR A 17 -5.07 -5.64 -2.18
N VAL A 18 -4.77 -4.58 -1.43
CA VAL A 18 -5.05 -3.19 -1.84
C VAL A 18 -3.86 -2.61 -2.58
N ALA A 19 -2.65 -2.88 -2.10
CA ALA A 19 -1.43 -2.40 -2.71
C ALA A 19 -0.28 -3.39 -2.52
N GLY A 20 0.66 -3.37 -3.46
CA GLY A 20 1.91 -4.13 -3.38
C GLY A 20 1.91 -5.43 -4.19
N THR A 21 3.02 -5.67 -4.87
CA THR A 21 3.31 -6.93 -5.59
C THR A 21 3.87 -8.02 -4.69
N GLY A 22 4.37 -7.67 -3.50
CA GLY A 22 5.10 -8.54 -2.59
C GLY A 22 6.61 -8.61 -2.81
N VAL A 23 7.10 -8.05 -3.91
CA VAL A 23 8.53 -7.85 -4.16
C VAL A 23 9.00 -6.59 -3.45
N LYS A 24 10.11 -6.69 -2.71
CA LYS A 24 10.73 -5.53 -2.06
C LYS A 24 11.26 -4.55 -3.10
N GLY A 25 11.08 -3.25 -2.88
CA GLY A 25 11.65 -2.21 -3.74
C GLY A 25 10.85 -0.92 -3.70
N PHE A 26 11.19 0.01 -4.59
CA PHE A 26 10.45 1.25 -4.82
C PHE A 26 10.12 1.41 -6.31
N ARG A 27 8.88 1.09 -6.67
CA ARG A 27 8.34 1.23 -8.03
C ARG A 27 6.83 1.49 -7.98
N GLY A 28 6.28 1.99 -9.09
CA GLY A 28 4.84 2.05 -9.34
C GLY A 28 4.14 3.36 -8.97
N ASP A 29 4.85 4.37 -8.46
CA ASP A 29 4.26 5.72 -8.28
C ASP A 29 3.72 6.27 -9.60
N GLY A 30 2.55 6.90 -9.54
CA GLY A 30 1.77 7.35 -10.70
C GLY A 30 0.90 6.26 -11.34
N GLY A 31 1.10 4.99 -10.96
CA GLY A 31 0.38 3.83 -11.49
C GLY A 31 -0.62 3.20 -10.50
N PRO A 32 -1.13 2.00 -10.83
CA PRO A 32 -2.03 1.27 -9.95
C PRO A 32 -1.29 0.71 -8.71
N ALA A 33 -1.91 0.84 -7.54
CA ALA A 33 -1.31 0.51 -6.27
C ALA A 33 -0.95 -0.98 -6.12
N ASN A 34 -1.70 -1.88 -6.77
CA ASN A 34 -1.41 -3.32 -6.77
C ASN A 34 -0.11 -3.69 -7.53
N ALA A 35 0.38 -2.81 -8.42
CA ALA A 35 1.65 -2.96 -9.14
C ALA A 35 2.83 -2.30 -8.40
N ALA A 36 2.58 -1.61 -7.30
CA ALA A 36 3.62 -0.97 -6.52
C ALA A 36 4.56 -1.99 -5.86
N GLN A 37 5.81 -1.58 -5.65
CA GLN A 37 6.75 -2.28 -4.77
C GLN A 37 6.94 -1.43 -3.51
N PHE A 38 6.92 -2.09 -2.36
CA PHE A 38 7.17 -1.51 -1.04
C PHE A 38 8.41 -2.16 -0.42
N ASN A 39 9.02 -1.51 0.56
CA ASN A 39 10.13 -2.04 1.32
C ASN A 39 9.91 -1.80 2.82
N LEU A 40 9.52 -2.86 3.53
CA LEU A 40 9.08 -2.81 4.93
C LEU A 40 7.95 -1.78 5.16
N PRO A 41 6.76 -1.99 4.57
CA PRO A 41 5.59 -1.18 4.93
C PRO A 41 5.24 -1.47 6.41
N TYR A 42 5.35 -0.46 7.27
CA TYR A 42 5.30 -0.66 8.74
C TYR A 42 3.99 -0.23 9.38
N ALA A 43 3.36 0.81 8.85
CA ALA A 43 2.13 1.38 9.39
C ALA A 43 1.21 1.86 8.26
N VAL A 44 -0.09 1.91 8.58
CA VAL A 44 -1.12 2.43 7.68
C VAL A 44 -2.09 3.34 8.44
N SER A 45 -2.64 4.34 7.76
CA SER A 45 -3.75 5.18 8.23
C SER A 45 -4.68 5.48 7.06
N VAL A 46 -5.96 5.74 7.32
CA VAL A 46 -6.95 6.08 6.30
C VAL A 46 -7.65 7.36 6.71
N ASP A 47 -7.77 8.33 5.79
CA ASP A 47 -8.50 9.57 6.03
C ASP A 47 -10.01 9.44 5.77
N SER A 48 -10.76 10.52 6.02
CA SER A 48 -12.22 10.55 5.80
C SER A 48 -12.63 10.45 4.32
N ALA A 49 -11.72 10.71 3.39
CA ALA A 49 -11.94 10.55 1.96
C ALA A 49 -11.60 9.13 1.46
N GLY A 50 -11.12 8.25 2.35
CA GLY A 50 -10.72 6.88 2.02
C GLY A 50 -9.33 6.79 1.40
N VAL A 51 -8.50 7.84 1.50
CA VAL A 51 -7.09 7.78 1.08
C VAL A 51 -6.30 7.02 2.13
N LEU A 52 -5.60 5.98 1.70
CA LEU A 52 -4.74 5.16 2.53
C LEU A 52 -3.31 5.71 2.50
N PHE A 53 -2.77 6.07 3.65
CA PHE A 53 -1.37 6.43 3.83
C PHE A 53 -0.59 5.23 4.35
N VAL A 54 0.60 4.99 3.79
CA VAL A 54 1.47 3.85 4.09
C VAL A 54 2.86 4.37 4.45
N ALA A 55 3.37 3.97 5.61
CA ALA A 55 4.77 4.20 5.96
C ALA A 55 5.65 3.14 5.28
N ASP A 56 6.28 3.51 4.16
CA ASP A 56 7.17 2.66 3.36
C ASP A 56 8.62 2.78 3.90
N CYS A 57 8.83 2.23 5.09
CA CYS A 57 9.91 2.65 5.99
C CYS A 57 11.32 2.50 5.42
N LEU A 58 11.66 1.38 4.78
CA LEU A 58 13.00 1.21 4.20
C LEU A 58 13.18 1.92 2.84
N ASN A 59 12.10 2.50 2.31
CA ASN A 59 12.18 3.47 1.21
C ASN A 59 12.18 4.92 1.72
N ASN A 60 12.13 5.16 3.04
CA ASN A 60 12.13 6.48 3.69
C ASN A 60 11.02 7.42 3.20
N ARG A 61 9.81 6.89 2.99
CA ARG A 61 8.68 7.64 2.41
C ARG A 61 7.36 7.33 3.10
N ILE A 62 6.45 8.30 3.06
CA ILE A 62 5.02 8.07 3.22
C ILE A 62 4.44 8.02 1.81
N ARG A 63 3.69 6.97 1.49
CA ARG A 63 3.02 6.83 0.19
C ARG A 63 1.52 6.79 0.40
N LYS A 64 0.77 7.44 -0.47
CA LYS A 64 -0.69 7.46 -0.42
C LYS A 64 -1.30 6.64 -1.56
N VAL A 65 -2.38 5.94 -1.26
CA VAL A 65 -3.22 5.21 -2.20
C VAL A 65 -4.61 5.85 -2.18
N THR A 66 -5.03 6.41 -3.29
CA THR A 66 -6.34 7.04 -3.46
C THR A 66 -7.44 5.98 -3.61
N ALA A 67 -8.70 6.38 -3.40
CA ALA A 67 -9.86 5.48 -3.49
C ALA A 67 -10.04 4.85 -4.89
N ASP A 68 -9.56 5.50 -5.96
CA ASP A 68 -9.50 4.96 -7.33
C ASP A 68 -8.32 4.00 -7.56
N GLY A 69 -7.53 3.71 -6.53
CA GLY A 69 -6.47 2.70 -6.55
C GLY A 69 -5.13 3.18 -7.13
N LYS A 70 -4.87 4.49 -7.21
CA LYS A 70 -3.57 5.03 -7.65
C LYS A 70 -2.64 5.25 -6.47
N ILE A 71 -1.34 5.06 -6.69
CA ILE A 71 -0.31 5.30 -5.68
C ILE A 71 0.60 6.48 -6.04
N SER A 72 0.97 7.26 -5.03
CA SER A 72 1.96 8.35 -5.13
C SER A 72 2.69 8.53 -3.80
N THR A 73 3.83 9.22 -3.83
CA THR A 73 4.53 9.73 -2.63
C THR A 73 4.06 11.15 -2.36
#